data_AF-A0A806L6N7-F1
#
_entry.id   AF-A0A806L6N7-F1
#
_cell.length_a   1.000
_cell.length_b   1.000
_cell.length_c   1.000
_cell.angle_alpha   90.00
_cell.angle_beta   90.00
_cell.angle_gamma   90.00
#
_symmetry.space_group_name_H-M   'P 1'
#
loop_
_entity.id
_entity.type
_entity.pdbx_description
1 polymer ?
#
loop_
_entity_poly.entity_id
_entity_poly.type
_entity_poly.pdbx_seq_one_letter_code
_entity_poly.pdbx_strand_id
1 'polypeptide(L)'
;MTLRNFLLAWHIATRQNPRMAVALEQAIRGKDDLAPFHAELKKRLTDQYSQQLIAAKHVPFMTYVDAAYPPRLREIPQPPLVLFYRGQLGLLNQLTLGIVGSRRATGYSATALAQLLPQLPSMVIASGLAAGADAMAHEAALSARLPTIAVIANGLDQVYPAKNRDLQVQIAHVGLVLSEYPPATGPQRFQFVARNRIIAGIAHGVMVTEAEMKSGSLITANYALQHNREVFALPNRIDAPLGAGTNALIQAGAALVTGPETLVPRLHN
;
A
#
# COMPACT_ATOMS: atom_id res chain seq x y z
N MET A 1 21.48 -3.21 21.33
CA MET A 1 20.87 -3.18 19.98
C MET A 1 20.08 -1.89 19.86
N THR A 2 20.20 -1.14 18.75
CA THR A 2 19.39 0.08 18.55
C THR A 2 17.91 -0.26 18.39
N LEU A 3 17.00 0.67 18.72
CA LEU A 3 15.55 0.46 18.57
C LEU A 3 15.18 0.11 17.11
N ARG A 4 15.80 0.80 16.14
CA ARG A 4 15.64 0.50 14.71
C ARG A 4 15.97 -0.96 14.36
N ASN A 5 17.10 -1.48 14.86
CA ASN A 5 17.50 -2.88 14.62
C ASN A 5 16.63 -3.87 15.39
N PHE A 6 16.15 -3.48 16.57
CA PHE A 6 15.19 -4.28 17.34
C PHE A 6 13.88 -4.45 16.58
N LEU A 7 13.33 -3.38 16.00
CA LEU A 7 12.11 -3.42 15.20
C LEU A 7 12.25 -4.37 14.00
N LEU A 8 13.38 -4.34 13.29
CA LEU A 8 13.64 -5.28 12.20
C LEU A 8 13.68 -6.73 12.68
N ALA A 9 14.40 -7.00 13.76
CA ALA A 9 14.49 -8.35 14.33
C ALA A 9 13.12 -8.86 14.81
N TRP A 10 12.35 -8.01 15.50
CA TRP A 10 10.98 -8.30 15.93
C TRP A 10 10.07 -8.60 14.73
N HIS A 11 10.10 -7.75 13.71
CA HIS A 11 9.29 -7.90 12.51
C HIS A 11 9.52 -9.24 11.80
N ILE A 12 10.77 -9.70 11.75
CA ILE A 12 11.15 -10.98 11.14
C ILE A 12 10.73 -12.15 12.05
N ALA A 13 11.09 -12.12 13.33
CA ALA A 13 10.81 -13.19 14.28
C ALA A 13 9.31 -13.41 14.55
N THR A 14 8.49 -12.38 14.33
CA THR A 14 7.03 -12.45 14.46
C THR A 14 6.30 -12.72 13.13
N ARG A 15 7.05 -12.90 12.03
CA ARG A 15 6.49 -13.09 10.68
C ARG A 15 5.49 -11.99 10.31
N GLN A 16 5.82 -10.74 10.65
CA GLN A 16 5.02 -9.57 10.31
C GLN A 16 3.58 -9.63 10.88
N ASN A 17 3.40 -10.28 12.04
CA ASN A 17 2.08 -10.44 12.66
C ASN A 17 1.52 -9.06 13.09
N PRO A 18 0.38 -8.60 12.52
CA PRO A 18 -0.14 -7.26 12.81
C PRO A 18 -0.53 -7.04 14.28
N ARG A 19 -0.99 -8.07 14.99
CA ARG A 19 -1.36 -7.94 16.41
C ARG A 19 -0.13 -7.71 17.28
N MET A 20 0.95 -8.43 17.01
CA MET A 20 2.22 -8.25 17.72
C MET A 20 2.89 -6.93 17.36
N ALA A 21 2.72 -6.46 16.11
CA ALA A 21 3.16 -5.14 15.68
C ALA A 21 2.42 -4.03 16.45
N VAL A 22 1.09 -4.11 16.59
CA VAL A 22 0.30 -3.13 17.36
C VAL A 22 0.68 -3.15 18.84
N ALA A 23 0.83 -4.32 19.45
CA ALA A 23 1.23 -4.39 20.86
C ALA A 23 2.59 -3.72 21.11
N LEU A 24 3.56 -3.91 20.21
CA LEU A 24 4.85 -3.26 20.32
C LEU A 24 4.79 -1.77 19.99
N GLU A 25 4.00 -1.35 19.01
CA GLU A 25 3.77 0.06 18.68
C GLU A 25 3.20 0.84 19.87
N GLN A 26 2.20 0.27 20.54
CA GLN A 26 1.58 0.86 21.73
C GLN A 26 2.60 1.02 22.86
N ALA A 27 3.41 -0.01 23.12
CA ALA A 27 4.47 0.06 24.13
C ALA A 27 5.51 1.14 23.81
N ILE A 28 5.91 1.27 22.54
CA ILE A 28 6.85 2.31 22.09
C ILE A 28 6.26 3.71 22.29
N ARG A 29 4.98 3.92 21.96
CA ARG A 29 4.30 5.21 22.16
C ARG A 29 4.08 5.55 23.62
N GLY A 30 3.73 4.55 24.44
CA GLY A 30 3.57 4.69 25.89
C GLY A 30 4.88 4.97 26.63
N LYS A 31 6.03 4.75 25.97
CA LYS A 31 7.36 4.70 26.60
C LYS A 31 7.43 3.62 27.68
N ASP A 32 6.73 2.51 27.44
CA ASP A 32 6.66 1.38 28.34
C ASP A 32 8.00 0.61 28.35
N ASP A 33 8.18 -0.25 29.36
CA ASP A 33 9.32 -1.16 29.40
C ASP A 33 9.24 -2.19 28.27
N LEU A 34 10.27 -2.21 27.41
CA LEU A 34 10.38 -3.15 26.29
C LEU A 34 11.03 -4.48 26.68
N ALA A 35 11.45 -4.68 27.94
CA ALA A 35 12.05 -5.94 28.40
C ALA A 35 11.22 -7.19 28.08
N PRO A 36 9.88 -7.21 28.21
CA PRO A 36 9.06 -8.36 27.83
C PRO A 36 9.19 -8.73 26.35
N PHE A 37 9.22 -7.72 25.46
CA PHE A 37 9.40 -7.93 24.02
C PHE A 37 10.81 -8.42 23.68
N HIS A 38 11.85 -7.94 24.40
CA HIS A 38 13.21 -8.47 24.24
C HIS A 38 13.32 -9.94 24.66
N ALA A 39 12.69 -10.32 25.77
CA ALA A 39 12.66 -11.70 26.23
C ALA A 39 11.93 -12.60 25.22
N GLU A 40 10.80 -12.14 24.67
CA GLU A 40 10.05 -12.88 23.65
C GLU A 40 10.83 -12.99 22.33
N LEU A 41 11.52 -11.93 21.90
CA LEU A 41 12.38 -11.96 20.72
C LEU A 41 13.47 -13.03 20.87
N LYS A 42 14.14 -13.09 22.03
CA LYS A 42 15.18 -14.10 22.28
C LYS A 42 14.65 -15.53 22.16
N LYS A 43 13.41 -15.79 22.60
CA LYS A 43 12.77 -17.10 22.47
C LYS A 43 12.45 -17.47 21.02
N ARG A 44 12.12 -16.47 20.20
CA ARG A 44 11.71 -16.66 18.80
C ARG A 44 12.87 -16.70 17.82
N LEU A 45 14.01 -16.10 18.15
CA LEU A 45 15.13 -15.92 17.24
C LEU A 45 15.90 -17.23 17.02
N THR A 46 15.35 -18.11 16.19
CA THR A 46 16.00 -19.34 15.72
C THR A 46 17.09 -19.04 14.70
N ASP A 47 17.88 -20.05 14.33
CA ASP A 47 18.91 -19.93 13.28
C ASP A 47 18.30 -19.47 11.95
N GLN A 48 17.13 -20.00 11.58
CA GLN A 48 16.40 -19.61 10.38
C GLN A 48 16.07 -18.10 10.38
N TYR A 49 15.52 -17.57 11.47
CA TYR A 49 15.19 -16.14 11.55
C TYR A 49 16.45 -15.27 11.63
N SER A 50 17.53 -15.79 12.21
CA SER A 50 18.82 -15.10 12.24
C SER A 50 19.39 -14.93 10.83
N GLN A 51 19.33 -15.97 9.99
CA GLN A 51 19.73 -15.90 8.59
C GLN A 51 18.86 -14.91 7.80
N GLN A 52 17.53 -14.96 8.00
CA GLN A 52 16.62 -14.01 7.35
C GLN A 52 16.89 -12.57 7.78
N LEU A 53 17.21 -12.34 9.06
CA LEU A 53 17.60 -11.02 9.59
C LEU A 53 18.90 -10.51 8.97
N ILE A 54 19.89 -11.38 8.78
CA ILE A 54 21.14 -11.01 8.09
C ILE A 54 20.83 -10.56 6.66
N ALA A 55 20.07 -11.36 5.90
CA ALA A 55 19.68 -11.00 4.54
C ALA A 55 18.89 -9.68 4.47
N ALA A 56 17.92 -9.50 5.37
CA ALA A 56 17.07 -8.31 5.42
C ALA A 56 17.86 -7.02 5.72
N LYS A 57 18.95 -7.08 6.50
CA LYS A 57 19.81 -5.92 6.78
C LYS A 57 20.52 -5.36 5.55
N HIS A 58 20.66 -6.16 4.49
CA HIS A 58 21.27 -5.73 3.22
C HIS A 58 20.27 -5.08 2.26
N VAL A 59 18.98 -5.04 2.60
CA VAL A 59 17.95 -4.39 1.78
C VAL A 59 17.54 -3.08 2.45
N PRO A 60 17.40 -1.97 1.69
CA PRO A 60 16.93 -0.72 2.28
C PRO A 60 15.59 -0.89 2.98
N PHE A 61 15.53 -0.45 4.24
CA PHE A 61 14.32 -0.48 5.05
C PHE A 61 14.20 0.80 5.89
N MET A 62 12.96 1.16 6.19
CA MET A 62 12.59 2.15 7.19
C MET A 62 11.80 1.48 8.30
N THR A 63 11.82 2.07 9.48
CA THR A 63 11.08 1.61 10.64
C THR A 63 10.15 2.70 11.17
N TYR A 64 9.16 2.31 11.96
CA TYR A 64 8.16 3.21 12.57
C TYR A 64 8.77 4.43 13.28
N VAL A 65 9.98 4.27 13.83
CA VAL A 65 10.69 5.32 14.59
C VAL A 65 11.64 6.17 13.73
N ASP A 66 11.82 5.83 12.45
CA ASP A 66 12.65 6.62 11.55
C ASP A 66 11.90 7.90 11.12
N ALA A 67 12.63 9.01 11.00
CA ALA A 67 12.05 10.29 10.55
C ALA A 67 11.41 10.20 9.15
N ALA A 68 11.95 9.35 8.28
CA ALA A 68 11.43 9.12 6.93
C ALA A 68 10.11 8.32 6.90
N TYR A 69 9.69 7.69 8.01
CA TYR A 69 8.45 6.93 8.03
C TYR A 69 7.23 7.88 7.96
N PRO A 70 6.26 7.64 7.07
CA PRO A 70 5.21 8.61 6.78
C PRO A 70 4.26 8.84 7.96
N PRO A 71 4.00 10.09 8.39
CA PRO A 71 3.09 10.40 9.49
C PRO A 71 1.68 9.80 9.32
N ARG A 72 1.05 9.94 8.14
CA ARG A 72 -0.27 9.36 7.83
C ARG A 72 -0.35 7.85 8.03
N LEU A 73 0.77 7.15 7.82
CA LEU A 73 0.84 5.71 8.02
C LEU A 73 1.04 5.32 9.50
N ARG A 74 1.45 6.24 10.38
CA ARG A 74 1.46 6.01 11.83
C ARG A 74 0.06 6.07 12.43
N GLU A 75 -0.85 6.81 11.79
CA GLU A 75 -2.21 7.05 12.26
C GLU A 75 -3.15 5.87 12.03
N ILE A 76 -2.80 4.93 11.14
CA ILE A 76 -3.67 3.79 10.84
C ILE A 76 -3.72 2.81 12.02
N PRO A 77 -4.82 2.07 12.24
CA PRO A 77 -4.97 1.16 13.39
C PRO A 77 -3.93 0.05 13.49
N GLN A 78 -3.31 -0.35 12.38
CA GLN A 78 -2.29 -1.40 12.32
C GLN A 78 -1.13 -0.91 11.45
N PRO A 79 -0.27 -0.01 11.95
CA PRO A 79 0.84 0.52 11.17
C PRO A 79 1.92 -0.57 10.98
N PRO A 80 2.49 -0.74 9.77
CA PRO A 80 3.62 -1.64 9.59
C PRO A 80 4.84 -1.12 10.37
N LEU A 81 5.44 -1.93 11.24
CA LEU A 81 6.61 -1.46 12.02
C LEU A 81 7.87 -1.31 11.16
N VAL A 82 7.95 -2.04 10.05
CA VAL A 82 9.07 -2.04 9.13
C VAL A 82 8.55 -2.11 7.70
N LEU A 83 9.12 -1.28 6.84
CA LEU A 83 8.90 -1.30 5.40
C LEU A 83 10.24 -1.39 4.67
N PHE A 84 10.38 -2.39 3.83
CA PHE A 84 11.44 -2.48 2.83
C PHE A 84 11.07 -1.62 1.63
N TYR A 85 12.06 -1.00 1.00
CA TYR A 85 11.80 -0.16 -0.16
C TYR A 85 12.88 -0.22 -1.23
N ARG A 86 12.50 0.21 -2.44
CA ARG A 86 13.41 0.50 -3.56
C ARG A 86 12.89 1.72 -4.31
N GLY A 87 13.74 2.73 -4.52
CA GLY A 87 13.37 3.97 -5.20
C GLY A 87 13.32 5.18 -4.25
N GLN A 88 12.46 6.15 -4.56
CA GLN A 88 12.49 7.50 -3.98
C GLN A 88 11.55 7.66 -2.77
N LEU A 89 12.11 7.65 -1.56
CA LEU A 89 11.32 7.82 -0.32
C LEU A 89 10.58 9.17 -0.23
N GLY A 90 11.10 10.22 -0.86
CA GLY A 90 10.49 11.55 -0.82
C GLY A 90 9.06 11.60 -1.36
N LEU A 91 8.65 10.62 -2.18
CA LEU A 91 7.28 10.50 -2.68
C LEU A 91 6.25 10.30 -1.56
N LEU A 92 6.64 9.72 -0.41
CA LEU A 92 5.73 9.49 0.71
C LEU A 92 5.23 10.77 1.38
N ASN A 93 5.91 11.89 1.15
CA ASN A 93 5.55 13.20 1.70
C ASN A 93 4.66 14.03 0.75
N GLN A 94 4.33 13.51 -0.43
CA GLN A 94 3.54 14.22 -1.43
C GLN A 94 2.05 13.87 -1.34
N LEU A 95 1.21 14.74 -1.92
CA LEU A 95 -0.20 14.43 -2.15
C LEU A 95 -0.29 13.11 -2.91
N THR A 96 -1.10 12.17 -2.43
CA THR A 96 -1.12 10.79 -2.90
C THR A 96 -2.56 10.34 -3.09
N LEU A 97 -2.90 9.89 -4.30
CA LEU A 97 -4.14 9.22 -4.63
C LEU A 97 -3.89 7.71 -4.72
N GLY A 98 -4.56 6.93 -3.88
CA GLY A 98 -4.61 5.49 -4.01
C GLY A 98 -5.56 5.10 -5.14
N ILE A 99 -5.15 4.24 -6.08
CA ILE A 99 -6.03 3.73 -7.13
C ILE A 99 -6.05 2.22 -7.05
N VAL A 100 -7.24 1.63 -6.91
CA VAL A 100 -7.43 0.18 -6.83
C VAL A 100 -8.63 -0.26 -7.66
N GLY A 101 -8.71 -1.55 -7.95
CA GLY A 101 -9.87 -2.10 -8.64
C GLY A 101 -9.77 -3.59 -8.90
N SER A 102 -10.60 -4.05 -9.84
CA SER A 102 -10.69 -5.44 -10.23
C SER A 102 -9.39 -5.93 -10.87
N ARG A 103 -8.99 -7.15 -10.52
CA ARG A 103 -7.91 -7.85 -11.24
C ARG A 103 -8.28 -8.20 -12.68
N ARG A 104 -9.58 -8.12 -13.01
CA ARG A 104 -10.17 -8.29 -14.34
C ARG A 104 -10.71 -6.98 -14.89
N ALA A 105 -10.15 -5.84 -14.45
CA ALA A 105 -10.53 -4.52 -14.96
C ALA A 105 -10.51 -4.50 -16.49
N THR A 106 -11.48 -3.80 -17.07
CA THR A 106 -11.74 -3.77 -18.51
C THR A 106 -11.08 -2.56 -19.16
N GLY A 107 -11.30 -2.41 -20.47
CA GLY A 107 -10.92 -1.19 -21.18
C GLY A 107 -11.54 0.08 -20.61
N TYR A 108 -12.65 -0.02 -19.84
CA TYR A 108 -13.24 1.11 -19.16
C TYR A 108 -12.26 1.74 -18.15
N SER A 109 -11.68 0.96 -17.23
CA SER A 109 -10.68 1.46 -16.28
C SER A 109 -9.49 2.09 -17.00
N ALA A 110 -8.97 1.43 -18.03
CA ALA A 110 -7.83 1.94 -18.80
C ALA A 110 -8.13 3.28 -19.47
N THR A 111 -9.30 3.40 -20.11
CA THR A 111 -9.74 4.64 -20.77
C THR A 111 -9.95 5.77 -19.77
N ALA A 112 -10.65 5.49 -18.67
CA ALA A 112 -10.92 6.48 -17.64
C ALA A 112 -9.62 7.00 -17.01
N LEU A 113 -8.68 6.12 -16.68
CA LEU A 113 -7.38 6.51 -16.13
C LEU A 113 -6.53 7.29 -17.13
N ALA A 114 -6.51 6.88 -18.40
CA ALA A 114 -5.78 7.58 -19.46
C ALA A 114 -6.34 8.99 -19.72
N GLN A 115 -7.63 9.20 -19.53
CA GLN A 115 -8.26 10.52 -19.63
C GLN A 115 -8.05 11.37 -18.38
N LEU A 116 -8.21 10.78 -17.19
CA LEU A 116 -8.20 11.49 -15.92
C LEU A 116 -6.78 11.91 -15.49
N LEU A 117 -5.82 10.99 -15.50
CA LEU A 117 -4.51 11.21 -14.88
C LEU A 117 -3.70 12.36 -15.51
N PRO A 118 -3.66 12.56 -16.84
CA PRO A 118 -2.95 13.70 -17.44
C PRO A 118 -3.47 15.08 -17.03
N GLN A 119 -4.68 15.15 -16.49
CA GLN A 119 -5.32 16.40 -16.08
C GLN A 119 -5.17 16.68 -14.57
N LEU A 120 -4.60 15.74 -13.81
CA LEU A 120 -4.38 15.92 -12.38
C LEU A 120 -3.17 16.84 -12.11
N PRO A 121 -3.19 17.62 -11.02
CA PRO A 121 -1.99 18.32 -10.57
C PRO A 121 -0.90 17.32 -10.17
N SER A 122 0.32 17.82 -9.94
CA SER A 122 1.41 16.97 -9.46
C SER A 122 1.02 16.27 -8.16
N MET A 123 0.84 14.96 -8.24
CA MET A 123 0.52 14.07 -7.13
C MET A 123 1.02 12.66 -7.43
N VAL A 124 1.14 11.86 -6.37
CA VAL A 124 1.60 10.48 -6.45
C VAL A 124 0.42 9.54 -6.64
N ILE A 125 0.55 8.60 -7.57
CA ILE A 125 -0.40 7.50 -7.72
C ILE A 125 0.11 6.29 -6.94
N ALA A 126 -0.61 5.89 -5.89
CA ALA A 126 -0.30 4.69 -5.12
C ALA A 126 -1.19 3.52 -5.54
N SER A 127 -0.60 2.37 -5.81
CA SER A 127 -1.37 1.16 -6.11
C SER A 127 -0.57 -0.10 -5.77
N GLY A 128 -1.09 -1.25 -6.15
CA GLY A 128 -0.64 -2.53 -5.68
C GLY A 128 0.13 -3.41 -6.61
N LEU A 129 0.38 -2.96 -7.83
CA LEU A 129 1.03 -3.74 -8.86
C LEU A 129 0.39 -5.12 -9.14
N ALA A 130 -0.85 -5.35 -8.72
CA ALA A 130 -1.59 -6.54 -9.11
C ALA A 130 -1.96 -6.49 -10.61
N ALA A 131 -2.51 -7.59 -11.14
CA ALA A 131 -3.12 -7.54 -12.47
C ALA A 131 -4.34 -6.59 -12.49
N GLY A 132 -4.73 -6.13 -13.68
CA GLY A 132 -5.93 -5.32 -13.87
C GLY A 132 -5.70 -3.87 -13.45
N ALA A 133 -6.64 -3.33 -12.67
CA ALA A 133 -6.69 -1.91 -12.33
C ALA A 133 -5.37 -1.37 -11.73
N ASP A 134 -4.71 -2.15 -10.88
CA ASP A 134 -3.46 -1.72 -10.24
C ASP A 134 -2.33 -1.49 -11.26
N ALA A 135 -2.15 -2.42 -12.21
CA ALA A 135 -1.16 -2.25 -13.28
C ALA A 135 -1.53 -1.07 -14.19
N MET A 136 -2.81 -0.97 -14.58
CA MET A 136 -3.32 0.13 -15.41
C MET A 136 -3.10 1.50 -14.74
N ALA A 137 -3.27 1.60 -13.42
CA ALA A 137 -3.03 2.83 -12.67
C ALA A 137 -1.56 3.26 -12.73
N HIS A 138 -0.63 2.32 -12.53
CA HIS A 138 0.80 2.60 -12.64
C HIS A 138 1.21 2.98 -14.06
N GLU A 139 0.76 2.24 -15.07
CA GLU A 139 1.05 2.49 -16.49
C GLU A 139 0.51 3.86 -16.93
N ALA A 140 -0.72 4.20 -16.54
CA ALA A 140 -1.32 5.49 -16.84
C ALA A 140 -0.60 6.63 -16.09
N ALA A 141 -0.19 6.42 -14.83
CA ALA A 141 0.59 7.41 -14.08
C ALA A 141 1.93 7.69 -14.75
N LEU A 142 2.68 6.64 -15.12
CA LEU A 142 3.96 6.76 -15.82
C LEU A 142 3.80 7.47 -17.18
N SER A 143 2.74 7.15 -17.93
CA SER A 143 2.42 7.79 -19.21
C SER A 143 2.09 9.28 -19.04
N ALA A 144 1.36 9.63 -17.97
CA ALA A 144 1.04 11.00 -17.59
C ALA A 144 2.21 11.73 -16.89
N ARG A 145 3.37 11.08 -16.74
CA ARG A 145 4.54 11.60 -16.00
C ARG A 145 4.24 11.97 -14.55
N LEU A 146 3.28 11.28 -13.94
CA LEU A 146 3.01 11.36 -12.51
C LEU A 146 3.89 10.36 -11.75
N PRO A 147 4.45 10.74 -10.59
CA PRO A 147 5.16 9.80 -9.73
C PRO A 147 4.22 8.68 -9.25
N THR A 148 4.77 7.49 -9.00
CA THR A 148 3.97 6.35 -8.55
C THR A 148 4.65 5.50 -7.48
N ILE A 149 3.86 5.02 -6.53
CA ILE A 149 4.27 4.12 -5.45
C ILE A 149 3.56 2.78 -5.61
N ALA A 150 4.31 1.71 -5.85
CA ALA A 150 3.80 0.35 -5.80
C ALA A 150 4.00 -0.23 -4.39
N VAL A 151 2.91 -0.62 -3.73
CA VAL A 151 2.99 -1.38 -2.48
C VAL A 151 2.76 -2.85 -2.82
N ILE A 152 3.72 -3.74 -2.59
CA ILE A 152 3.65 -5.15 -3.03
C ILE A 152 3.43 -6.11 -1.87
N ALA A 153 2.91 -7.31 -2.17
CA ALA A 153 2.54 -8.32 -1.18
C ALA A 153 3.60 -9.43 -1.00
N ASN A 154 4.85 -9.18 -1.41
CA ASN A 154 5.96 -10.13 -1.41
C ASN A 154 7.29 -9.38 -1.20
N GLY A 155 8.39 -10.10 -1.01
CA GLY A 155 9.72 -9.50 -0.92
C GLY A 155 10.08 -8.70 -2.19
N LEU A 156 10.90 -7.66 -2.06
CA LEU A 156 11.28 -6.78 -3.19
C LEU A 156 12.07 -7.50 -4.31
N ASP A 157 12.66 -8.65 -4.00
CA ASP A 157 13.36 -9.55 -4.90
C ASP A 157 12.41 -10.48 -5.68
N GLN A 158 11.14 -10.53 -5.30
CA GLN A 158 10.09 -11.30 -5.93
C GLN A 158 9.18 -10.40 -6.77
N VAL A 159 8.56 -10.98 -7.79
CA VAL A 159 7.62 -10.28 -8.68
C VAL A 159 6.34 -11.08 -8.79
N TYR A 160 5.21 -10.44 -8.51
CA TYR A 160 3.90 -11.02 -8.75
C TYR A 160 2.87 -9.95 -9.15
N PRO A 161 2.11 -10.17 -10.24
CA PRO A 161 2.22 -11.29 -11.18
C PRO A 161 3.49 -11.17 -12.04
N ALA A 162 4.01 -12.29 -12.54
CA ALA A 162 5.27 -12.31 -13.29
C ALA A 162 5.30 -11.36 -14.51
N LYS A 163 4.15 -11.16 -15.15
CA LYS A 163 3.98 -10.22 -16.27
C LYS A 163 4.25 -8.75 -15.92
N ASN A 164 4.15 -8.37 -14.65
CA ASN A 164 4.38 -7.00 -14.18
C ASN A 164 5.86 -6.77 -13.77
N ARG A 165 6.78 -7.67 -14.16
CA ARG A 165 8.22 -7.56 -13.83
C ARG A 165 8.82 -6.25 -14.31
N ASP A 166 8.63 -5.93 -15.59
CA ASP A 166 9.23 -4.74 -16.19
C ASP A 166 8.62 -3.48 -15.57
N LEU A 167 7.31 -3.50 -15.30
CA LEU A 167 6.63 -2.42 -14.61
C LEU A 167 7.17 -2.23 -13.17
N GLN A 168 7.42 -3.30 -12.41
CA GLN A 168 8.04 -3.21 -11.08
C GLN A 168 9.42 -2.57 -11.14
N VAL A 169 10.24 -2.96 -12.13
CA VAL A 169 11.59 -2.43 -12.33
C VAL A 169 11.53 -0.95 -12.70
N GLN A 170 10.63 -0.58 -13.61
CA GLN A 170 10.43 0.80 -14.02
C GLN A 170 10.00 1.67 -12.83
N ILE A 171 9.00 1.24 -12.05
CA ILE A 171 8.55 1.96 -10.85
C ILE A 171 9.68 2.08 -9.83
N ALA A 172 10.48 1.03 -9.64
CA ALA A 172 11.62 1.09 -8.72
C ALA A 172 12.69 2.11 -9.16
N HIS A 173 12.80 2.40 -10.45
CA HIS A 173 13.76 3.34 -11.01
C HIS A 173 13.28 4.80 -10.91
N VAL A 174 12.04 5.08 -11.31
CA VAL A 174 11.51 6.46 -11.40
C VAL A 174 10.53 6.83 -10.28
N GLY A 175 10.10 5.85 -9.49
CA GLY A 175 9.12 5.99 -8.42
C GLY A 175 9.59 5.29 -7.15
N LEU A 176 8.69 4.54 -6.50
CA LEU A 176 8.99 3.83 -5.26
C LEU A 176 8.23 2.49 -5.21
N VAL A 177 8.92 1.43 -4.82
CA VAL A 177 8.31 0.14 -4.48
C VAL A 177 8.47 -0.09 -2.98
N LEU A 178 7.37 -0.38 -2.29
CA LEU A 178 7.30 -0.67 -0.87
C LEU A 178 6.86 -2.10 -0.61
N SER A 179 7.44 -2.75 0.39
CA SER A 179 6.97 -4.04 0.89
C SER A 179 7.10 -4.11 2.40
N GLU A 180 6.10 -4.67 3.06
CA GLU A 180 6.23 -5.07 4.47
C GLU A 180 7.01 -6.38 4.62
N TYR A 181 7.20 -7.14 3.54
CA TYR A 181 7.75 -8.48 3.58
C TYR A 181 9.26 -8.48 3.35
N PRO A 182 10.03 -9.21 4.18
CA PRO A 182 11.47 -9.34 4.00
C PRO A 182 11.81 -10.05 2.68
N PRO A 183 13.07 -9.94 2.22
CA PRO A 183 13.54 -10.64 1.02
C PRO A 183 13.25 -12.13 1.06
N ALA A 184 13.11 -12.74 -0.12
CA ALA A 184 12.74 -14.14 -0.34
C ALA A 184 11.32 -14.53 0.12
N THR A 185 10.49 -13.57 0.54
CA THR A 185 9.08 -13.84 0.84
C THR A 185 8.26 -13.94 -0.44
N GLY A 186 7.74 -15.13 -0.75
CA GLY A 186 6.83 -15.34 -1.88
C GLY A 186 5.41 -14.83 -1.62
N PRO A 187 4.59 -14.65 -2.69
CA PRO A 187 3.23 -14.12 -2.59
C PRO A 187 2.24 -15.13 -1.97
N GLN A 188 1.45 -14.69 -1.00
CA GLN A 188 0.40 -15.48 -0.35
C GLN A 188 -0.91 -14.70 -0.33
N ARG A 189 -2.06 -15.40 -0.45
CA ARG A 189 -3.38 -14.76 -0.61
C ARG A 189 -3.70 -13.71 0.46
N PHE A 190 -3.41 -14.01 1.73
CA PHE A 190 -3.68 -13.10 2.84
C PHE A 190 -2.78 -11.85 2.81
N GLN A 191 -1.58 -11.93 2.23
CA GLN A 191 -0.66 -10.79 2.13
C GLN A 191 -1.21 -9.69 1.22
N PHE A 192 -1.94 -10.07 0.16
CA PHE A 192 -2.61 -9.08 -0.70
C PHE A 192 -3.67 -8.29 0.05
N VAL A 193 -4.44 -8.95 0.92
CA VAL A 193 -5.44 -8.27 1.76
C VAL A 193 -4.75 -7.41 2.82
N ALA A 194 -3.77 -7.97 3.52
CA ALA A 194 -3.04 -7.30 4.58
C ALA A 194 -2.32 -6.04 4.09
N ARG A 195 -1.78 -6.05 2.88
CA ARG A 195 -1.04 -4.93 2.31
C ARG A 195 -1.94 -3.76 1.89
N ASN A 196 -3.23 -3.98 1.64
CA ASN A 196 -4.16 -2.93 1.20
C ASN A 196 -4.30 -1.79 2.22
N ARG A 197 -4.16 -2.07 3.53
CA ARG A 197 -4.14 -1.03 4.57
C ARG A 197 -2.98 -0.04 4.38
N ILE A 198 -1.86 -0.49 3.79
CA ILE A 198 -0.69 0.36 3.56
C ILE A 198 -0.97 1.31 2.40
N ILE A 199 -1.62 0.84 1.31
CA ILE A 199 -2.06 1.71 0.21
C ILE A 199 -2.99 2.80 0.75
N ALA A 200 -4.02 2.40 1.50
CA ALA A 200 -4.98 3.33 2.10
C ALA A 200 -4.30 4.27 3.11
N GLY A 201 -3.33 3.76 3.88
CA GLY A 201 -2.65 4.51 4.92
C GLY A 201 -1.68 5.59 4.41
N ILE A 202 -1.06 5.39 3.24
CA ILE A 202 -0.18 6.41 2.63
C ILE A 202 -0.95 7.43 1.79
N ALA A 203 -2.15 7.09 1.32
CA ALA A 203 -2.98 7.93 0.48
C ALA A 203 -3.76 9.00 1.27
N HIS A 204 -4.14 10.08 0.60
CA HIS A 204 -5.10 11.08 1.11
C HIS A 204 -6.54 10.72 0.73
N GLY A 205 -6.69 9.99 -0.37
CA GLY A 205 -7.94 9.36 -0.75
C GLY A 205 -7.71 8.14 -1.63
N VAL A 206 -8.70 7.26 -1.73
CA VAL A 206 -8.64 6.04 -2.53
C VAL A 206 -9.76 6.03 -3.55
N MET A 207 -9.40 5.89 -4.82
CA MET A 207 -10.32 5.73 -5.94
C MET A 207 -10.45 4.27 -6.36
N VAL A 208 -11.69 3.80 -6.50
CA VAL A 208 -12.02 2.48 -7.04
C VAL A 208 -12.51 2.61 -8.48
N THR A 209 -11.82 1.97 -9.44
CA THR A 209 -12.17 2.09 -10.87
C THR A 209 -13.27 1.13 -11.29
N GLU A 210 -13.12 -0.15 -10.95
CA GLU A 210 -14.07 -1.24 -11.22
C GLU A 210 -13.97 -2.25 -10.06
N ALA A 211 -15.11 -2.73 -9.56
CA ALA A 211 -15.20 -3.66 -8.44
C ALA A 211 -16.50 -4.47 -8.47
N GLU A 212 -16.42 -5.77 -8.16
CA GLU A 212 -17.59 -6.57 -7.78
C GLU A 212 -17.91 -6.37 -6.29
N MET A 213 -19.14 -6.65 -5.86
CA MET A 213 -19.63 -6.46 -4.48
C MET A 213 -18.81 -7.18 -3.38
N LYS A 214 -18.02 -8.19 -3.72
CA LYS A 214 -17.16 -8.95 -2.79
C LYS A 214 -15.68 -8.91 -3.19
N SER A 215 -15.25 -7.81 -3.82
CA SER A 215 -13.88 -7.68 -4.32
C SER A 215 -12.91 -7.13 -3.27
N GLY A 216 -11.63 -7.46 -3.42
CA GLY A 216 -10.57 -6.96 -2.55
C GLY A 216 -10.35 -5.45 -2.62
N SER A 217 -10.77 -4.78 -3.70
CA SER A 217 -10.72 -3.32 -3.81
C SER A 217 -11.72 -2.62 -2.88
N LEU A 218 -12.88 -3.23 -2.62
CA LEU A 218 -13.83 -2.73 -1.61
C LEU A 218 -13.27 -2.86 -0.19
N ILE A 219 -12.41 -3.84 0.07
CA ILE A 219 -11.68 -3.93 1.35
C ILE A 219 -10.75 -2.72 1.50
N THR A 220 -10.04 -2.32 0.43
CA THR A 220 -9.20 -1.11 0.47
C THR A 220 -10.02 0.16 0.67
N ALA A 221 -11.19 0.27 0.03
CA ALA A 221 -12.10 1.39 0.25
C ALA A 221 -12.57 1.46 1.72
N ASN A 222 -12.88 0.31 2.34
CA ASN A 222 -13.19 0.26 3.76
C ASN A 222 -12.00 0.65 4.64
N TYR A 223 -10.77 0.22 4.30
CA TYR A 223 -9.58 0.70 5.02
C TYR A 223 -9.42 2.21 4.90
N ALA A 224 -9.66 2.80 3.73
CA ALA A 224 -9.63 4.25 3.55
C ALA A 224 -10.62 4.97 4.48
N LEU A 225 -11.88 4.50 4.55
CA LEU A 225 -12.86 5.05 5.50
C LEU A 225 -12.40 4.92 6.95
N GLN A 226 -11.90 3.74 7.35
CA GLN A 226 -11.36 3.51 8.70
C GLN A 226 -10.14 4.37 9.03
N HIS A 227 -9.41 4.82 8.02
CA HIS A 227 -8.25 5.70 8.16
C HIS A 227 -8.62 7.17 8.00
N ASN A 228 -9.91 7.51 7.96
CA ASN A 228 -10.42 8.86 7.68
C ASN A 228 -9.85 9.45 6.39
N ARG A 229 -9.87 8.66 5.31
CA ARG A 229 -9.46 9.06 3.97
C ARG A 229 -10.69 9.13 3.07
N GLU A 230 -10.68 10.04 2.12
CA GLU A 230 -11.75 10.14 1.14
C GLU A 230 -11.81 8.86 0.28
N VAL A 231 -13.03 8.45 -0.05
CA VAL A 231 -13.28 7.35 -0.97
C VAL A 231 -13.95 7.88 -2.22
N PHE A 232 -13.35 7.55 -3.35
CA PHE A 232 -13.80 7.90 -4.68
C PHE A 232 -14.17 6.65 -5.46
N ALA A 233 -15.10 6.79 -6.40
CA ALA A 233 -15.47 5.70 -7.28
C ALA A 233 -15.81 6.21 -8.68
N LEU A 234 -15.36 5.49 -9.70
CA LEU A 234 -15.81 5.73 -11.07
C LEU A 234 -17.25 5.23 -11.23
N PRO A 235 -18.16 6.03 -11.80
CA PRO A 235 -19.52 5.59 -12.10
C PRO A 235 -19.48 4.52 -13.19
N ASN A 236 -20.36 3.53 -13.11
CA ASN A 236 -20.39 2.46 -14.11
C ASN A 236 -21.83 2.14 -14.52
N ARG A 237 -21.97 1.49 -15.68
CA ARG A 237 -23.28 1.07 -16.20
C ARG A 237 -23.94 0.08 -15.24
N ILE A 238 -25.27 0.15 -15.14
CA ILE A 238 -26.05 -0.73 -14.26
C ILE A 238 -25.94 -2.21 -14.65
N ASP A 239 -25.67 -2.50 -15.92
CA ASP A 239 -25.54 -3.86 -16.46
C ASP A 239 -24.10 -4.39 -16.42
N ALA A 240 -23.12 -3.59 -15.98
CA ALA A 240 -21.73 -4.00 -15.85
C ALA A 240 -21.49 -4.73 -14.52
N PRO A 241 -21.15 -6.03 -14.50
CA PRO A 241 -20.93 -6.76 -13.24
C PRO A 241 -19.80 -6.19 -12.39
N LEU A 242 -18.74 -5.70 -13.04
CA LEU A 242 -17.62 -5.01 -12.39
C LEU A 242 -17.95 -3.56 -11.99
N GLY A 243 -19.14 -3.07 -12.32
CA GLY A 243 -19.65 -1.75 -11.89
C GLY A 243 -20.45 -1.79 -10.59
N ALA A 244 -20.91 -2.97 -10.17
CA ALA A 244 -21.79 -3.10 -9.01
C ALA A 244 -21.17 -2.55 -7.72
N GLY A 245 -19.88 -2.81 -7.49
CA GLY A 245 -19.18 -2.34 -6.29
C GLY A 245 -18.92 -0.83 -6.30
N THR A 246 -18.55 -0.25 -7.44
CA THR A 246 -18.34 1.21 -7.52
C THR A 246 -19.66 1.97 -7.40
N ASN A 247 -20.73 1.49 -8.04
CA ASN A 247 -22.06 2.08 -7.90
C ASN A 247 -22.58 1.97 -6.46
N ALA A 248 -22.34 0.84 -5.77
CA ALA A 248 -22.68 0.70 -4.35
C ALA A 248 -21.87 1.64 -3.44
N LEU A 249 -20.58 1.86 -3.73
CA LEU A 249 -19.77 2.84 -3.00
C LEU A 249 -20.33 4.25 -3.17
N ILE A 250 -20.69 4.64 -4.40
CA ILE A 250 -21.29 5.96 -4.69
C ILE A 250 -22.61 6.11 -3.93
N GLN A 251 -23.47 5.09 -3.97
CA GLN A 251 -24.73 5.07 -3.21
C GLN A 251 -24.50 5.21 -1.70
N ALA A 252 -23.41 4.64 -1.18
CA ALA A 252 -23.01 4.74 0.22
C ALA A 252 -22.31 6.06 0.59
N GLY A 253 -22.15 6.98 -0.37
CA GLY A 253 -21.60 8.32 -0.14
C GLY A 253 -20.15 8.53 -0.60
N ALA A 254 -19.53 7.57 -1.28
CA ALA A 254 -18.26 7.80 -1.95
C ALA A 254 -18.40 8.89 -3.02
N ALA A 255 -17.39 9.74 -3.16
CA ALA A 255 -17.37 10.78 -4.17
C ALA A 255 -17.30 10.18 -5.58
N LEU A 256 -18.32 10.46 -6.40
CA LEU A 256 -18.35 10.09 -7.80
C LEU A 256 -17.29 10.90 -8.56
N VAL A 257 -16.48 10.22 -9.39
CA VAL A 257 -15.42 10.86 -10.18
C VAL A 257 -15.78 10.86 -11.67
N THR A 258 -15.89 12.06 -12.23
CA THR A 258 -16.04 12.30 -13.69
C THR A 258 -14.84 13.02 -14.28
N GLY A 259 -13.96 13.58 -13.45
CA GLY A 259 -12.87 14.43 -13.86
C GLY A 259 -12.12 15.01 -12.65
N PRO A 260 -11.05 15.80 -12.87
CA PRO A 260 -10.29 16.43 -11.80
C PRO A 260 -11.12 17.31 -10.87
N GLU A 261 -12.16 17.97 -11.40
CA GLU A 261 -13.05 18.89 -10.69
C GLU A 261 -13.86 18.21 -9.57
N THR A 262 -14.17 16.93 -9.72
CA THR A 262 -14.88 16.14 -8.71
C THR A 262 -13.96 15.45 -7.71
N LEU A 263 -12.67 15.30 -8.07
CA LEU A 263 -11.67 14.57 -7.30
C LEU A 263 -10.75 15.49 -6.48
N VAL A 264 -10.08 16.44 -7.13
CA VAL A 264 -8.99 17.24 -6.54
C VAL A 264 -9.44 18.07 -5.34
N PRO A 265 -10.61 18.77 -5.35
CA PRO A 265 -11.01 19.60 -4.22
C PRO A 265 -11.24 18.83 -2.91
N ARG A 266 -11.43 17.50 -2.98
CA ARG A 266 -11.65 16.62 -1.83
C ARG A 266 -10.35 16.04 -1.27
N LEU A 267 -9.25 16.11 -2.02
CA LEU A 267 -7.95 15.65 -1.54
C LEU A 267 -7.30 16.76 -0.71
N HIS A 268 -7.45 16.68 0.61
CA HIS A 268 -6.82 17.60 1.57
C HIS A 268 -5.50 17.05 2.08
N ASN A 269 -4.52 17.94 2.30
CA ASN A 269 -3.25 17.63 2.98
C ASN A 269 -3.40 17.68 4.50
#